data_AF-A0A1W9RU79-F1
#
_entry.id   AF-A0A1W9RU79-F1
#
_cell.length_a   1.000
_cell.length_b   1.000
_cell.length_c   1.000
_cell.angle_alpha   90.00
_cell.angle_beta   90.00
_cell.angle_gamma   90.00
#
_symmetry.space_group_name_H-M   'P 1'
#
loop_
_entity.id
_entity.type
_entity.pdbx_description
1 polymer ?
#
loop_
_entity_poly.entity_id
_entity_poly.type
_entity_poly.pdbx_seq_one_letter_code
_entity_poly.pdbx_strand_id
1 'polypeptide(L)'
;MNIIRPFRGCFYNLSYLKNLKNLICPPYDVIKEEEKKTLKKASSYNFCHLLFKEDKGGYREIKEKFRRWFEDKIFCQDSQDFFYLYQQEFLLKKRKLSRTGFFALLNLERKKAIFPHESTLKAPKEDRFQLLQEVKANLDPIFLVIEKKIKVLEEIEIIYKREKPFINFQDKDGIYHRLWRIKEKRLQNKLAMEMESQRLYIADGHHRFSVAVKFHNLYKKNREARFLLCYFAPPQEGLIILPTHRIVKIKDSFSQLEKVVFPFFDVKRVSRKKLEEKVSSSERFCVGMYIKKEVFLLKLKDITYLDKIFKRLRRNEIYKKVDTYLLDVLILKKMRVEKIDYVHRIEEVEKEIKKDNKKIGFILRSPSLEMVFSLAKKGLLFPKKSTYFYPKLPSGLILRKFNNSYYENI
;
A
#
# COMPACT_ATOMS: atom_id res chain seq x y z
N MET A 1 15.68 -16.04 -18.02
CA MET A 1 15.66 -14.59 -17.76
C MET A 1 15.33 -14.34 -16.30
N ASN A 2 16.06 -13.44 -15.65
CA ASN A 2 15.90 -13.18 -14.23
C ASN A 2 14.52 -12.57 -13.91
N ILE A 3 14.01 -12.83 -12.71
CA ILE A 3 12.75 -12.30 -12.15
C ILE A 3 12.85 -10.79 -11.93
N ILE A 4 14.04 -10.29 -11.58
CA ILE A 4 14.32 -8.88 -11.44
C ILE A 4 15.51 -8.44 -12.30
N ARG A 5 15.54 -7.17 -12.68
CA ARG A 5 16.69 -6.53 -13.33
C ARG A 5 16.88 -5.08 -12.88
N PRO A 6 18.12 -4.55 -12.97
CA PRO A 6 18.37 -3.14 -12.71
C PRO A 6 17.79 -2.25 -13.82
N PHE A 7 17.74 -0.95 -13.58
CA PHE A 7 17.21 0.04 -14.53
C PHE A 7 17.80 1.43 -14.33
N ARG A 8 17.67 2.26 -15.36
CA ARG A 8 17.89 3.70 -15.30
C ARG A 8 16.72 4.40 -14.62
N GLY A 9 16.85 4.62 -13.32
CA GLY A 9 15.89 5.37 -12.52
C GLY A 9 15.82 6.84 -12.91
N CYS A 10 14.62 7.40 -12.84
CA CYS A 10 14.37 8.83 -12.98
C CYS A 10 13.90 9.42 -11.66
N PHE A 11 14.35 10.63 -11.35
CA PHE A 11 14.08 11.33 -10.08
C PHE A 11 14.16 12.85 -10.29
N TYR A 12 13.69 13.63 -9.32
CA TYR A 12 13.86 15.07 -9.33
C TYR A 12 15.34 15.46 -9.33
N ASN A 13 15.69 16.46 -10.14
CA ASN A 13 17.04 16.96 -10.23
C ASN A 13 17.41 17.76 -8.97
N LEU A 14 18.14 17.11 -8.06
CA LEU A 14 18.46 17.66 -6.74
C LEU A 14 19.45 18.83 -6.78
N SER A 15 20.11 19.08 -7.92
CA SER A 15 20.94 20.27 -8.11
C SER A 15 20.09 21.56 -8.12
N TYR A 16 18.86 21.48 -8.63
CA TYR A 16 17.93 22.62 -8.69
C TYR A 16 16.83 22.54 -7.63
N LEU A 17 16.41 21.34 -7.26
CA LEU A 17 15.24 21.09 -6.43
C LEU A 17 15.61 20.42 -5.10
N LYS A 18 16.12 21.22 -4.16
CA LYS A 18 16.61 20.73 -2.85
C LYS A 18 15.48 20.31 -1.90
N ASN A 19 14.26 20.84 -2.07
CA ASN A 19 13.15 20.59 -1.15
C ASN A 19 12.15 19.54 -1.70
N LEU A 20 12.53 18.27 -1.63
CA LEU A 20 11.69 17.14 -2.09
C LEU A 20 10.35 17.01 -1.35
N LYS A 21 10.26 17.50 -0.11
CA LYS A 21 9.07 17.41 0.75
C LYS A 21 7.82 18.04 0.11
N ASN A 22 8.00 19.07 -0.72
CA ASN A 22 6.91 19.74 -1.43
C ASN A 22 6.71 19.22 -2.86
N LEU A 23 7.57 18.32 -3.33
CA LEU A 23 7.56 17.78 -4.69
C LEU A 23 6.93 16.40 -4.75
N ILE A 24 7.16 15.55 -3.76
CA ILE A 24 6.53 14.24 -3.70
C ILE A 24 5.09 14.31 -3.18
N CYS A 25 4.36 13.22 -3.31
CA CYS A 25 3.04 13.06 -2.70
C CYS A 25 2.78 11.59 -2.30
N PRO A 26 1.74 11.30 -1.50
CA PRO A 26 1.31 9.93 -1.25
C PRO A 26 0.87 9.22 -2.55
N PRO A 27 0.74 7.88 -2.54
CA PRO A 27 0.13 7.16 -3.67
C PRO A 27 -1.26 7.67 -4.03
N TYR A 28 -1.60 7.61 -5.31
CA TYR A 28 -2.86 8.13 -5.84
C TYR A 28 -4.12 7.59 -5.14
N ASP A 29 -4.08 6.36 -4.62
CA ASP A 29 -5.22 5.70 -3.98
C ASP A 29 -5.36 6.01 -2.48
N VAL A 30 -4.48 6.86 -1.95
CA VAL A 30 -4.51 7.40 -0.58
C VAL A 30 -4.95 8.86 -0.57
N ILE A 31 -4.66 9.62 -1.62
CA ILE A 31 -4.94 11.06 -1.70
C ILE A 31 -6.45 11.32 -1.84
N LYS A 32 -7.02 12.09 -0.91
CA LYS A 32 -8.42 12.57 -0.97
C LYS A 32 -8.54 13.78 -1.89
N GLU A 33 -9.75 14.03 -2.42
CA GLU A 33 -10.00 15.18 -3.33
C GLU A 33 -9.57 16.54 -2.74
N GLU A 34 -9.84 16.76 -1.45
CA GLU A 34 -9.44 17.98 -0.72
C GLU A 34 -7.91 18.13 -0.65
N GLU A 35 -7.19 17.01 -0.48
CA GLU A 35 -5.73 16.99 -0.38
C GLU A 35 -5.06 17.24 -1.74
N LYS A 36 -5.69 16.85 -2.86
CA LYS A 36 -5.15 17.07 -4.21
C LYS A 36 -4.85 18.55 -4.46
N LYS A 37 -5.79 19.43 -4.15
CA LYS A 37 -5.64 20.88 -4.34
C LYS A 37 -4.48 21.44 -3.51
N THR A 38 -4.37 21.00 -2.26
CA THR A 38 -3.30 21.41 -1.35
C THR A 38 -1.92 20.93 -1.85
N LEU A 39 -1.83 19.68 -2.32
CA LEU A 39 -0.59 19.13 -2.89
C LEU A 39 -0.15 19.89 -4.15
N LYS A 40 -1.09 20.14 -5.08
CA LYS A 40 -0.81 20.90 -6.31
C LYS A 40 -0.41 22.34 -6.05
N LYS A 41 -0.97 23.00 -5.01
CA LYS A 41 -0.59 24.35 -4.59
C LYS A 41 0.76 24.41 -3.87
N ALA A 42 1.19 23.32 -3.22
CA ALA A 42 2.46 23.29 -2.50
C ALA A 42 3.68 23.47 -3.43
N SER A 43 3.56 23.09 -4.70
CA SER A 43 4.57 23.36 -5.73
C SER A 43 3.98 23.13 -7.13
N SER A 44 4.38 23.97 -8.10
CA SER A 44 4.12 23.74 -9.54
C SER A 44 4.71 22.42 -10.06
N TYR A 45 5.73 21.89 -9.37
CA TYR A 45 6.40 20.63 -9.69
C TYR A 45 5.99 19.47 -8.76
N ASN A 46 4.91 19.62 -7.99
CA ASN A 46 4.42 18.51 -7.17
C ASN A 46 3.96 17.32 -8.05
N PHE A 47 4.38 16.11 -7.71
CA PHE A 47 4.13 14.89 -8.48
C PHE A 47 2.64 14.57 -8.65
N CYS A 48 1.77 15.11 -7.79
CA CYS A 48 0.31 15.04 -7.93
C CYS A 48 -0.17 15.51 -9.32
N HIS A 49 0.54 16.46 -9.94
CA HIS A 49 0.30 16.95 -11.31
C HIS A 49 0.48 15.87 -12.40
N LEU A 50 1.18 14.77 -12.09
CA LEU A 50 1.39 13.64 -13.00
C LEU A 50 0.51 12.42 -12.67
N LEU A 51 -0.15 12.44 -11.52
CA LEU A 51 -1.01 11.33 -11.07
C LEU A 51 -2.48 11.53 -11.43
N PHE A 52 -2.93 12.77 -11.50
CA PHE A 52 -4.34 13.11 -11.72
C PHE A 52 -4.50 14.12 -12.85
N LYS A 53 -5.48 13.87 -13.72
CA LYS A 53 -5.96 14.85 -14.68
C LYS A 53 -6.52 16.09 -13.96
N GLU A 54 -6.43 17.24 -14.60
CA GLU A 54 -7.24 18.40 -14.21
C GLU A 54 -8.71 18.16 -14.58
N ASP A 55 -9.64 18.92 -13.98
CA ASP A 55 -11.09 18.71 -14.17
C ASP A 55 -11.52 18.76 -15.65
N LYS A 56 -10.86 19.62 -16.44
CA LYS A 56 -11.05 19.75 -17.90
C LYS A 56 -9.91 19.14 -18.72
N GLY A 57 -8.91 18.56 -18.05
CA GLY A 57 -7.69 18.04 -18.67
C GLY A 57 -7.79 16.57 -19.07
N GLY A 58 -6.91 16.15 -19.98
CA GLY A 58 -6.79 14.76 -20.43
C GLY A 58 -5.42 14.15 -20.13
N TYR A 59 -5.25 12.85 -20.34
CA TYR A 59 -3.95 12.18 -20.13
C TYR A 59 -2.84 12.72 -21.04
N ARG A 60 -3.20 13.26 -22.22
CA ARG A 60 -2.25 13.91 -23.13
C ARG A 60 -1.57 15.11 -22.49
N GLU A 61 -2.28 15.88 -21.68
CA GLU A 61 -1.71 17.01 -20.94
C GLU A 61 -0.68 16.51 -19.91
N ILE A 62 -0.98 15.40 -19.23
CA ILE A 62 -0.05 14.77 -18.29
C ILE A 62 1.22 14.30 -19.02
N LYS A 63 1.09 13.71 -20.20
CA LYS A 63 2.23 13.31 -21.04
C LYS A 63 3.09 14.50 -21.46
N GLU A 64 2.48 15.58 -21.93
CA GLU A 64 3.23 16.80 -22.28
C GLU A 64 3.94 17.41 -21.07
N LYS A 65 3.26 17.45 -19.90
CA LYS A 65 3.88 17.90 -18.65
C LYS A 65 5.05 17.00 -18.24
N PHE A 66 4.88 15.69 -18.32
CA PHE A 66 5.94 14.71 -18.04
C PHE A 66 7.15 14.89 -18.97
N ARG A 67 6.91 15.09 -20.27
CA ARG A 67 7.95 15.37 -21.26
C ARG A 67 8.70 16.67 -20.94
N ARG A 68 7.96 17.76 -20.72
CA ARG A 68 8.53 19.07 -20.36
C ARG A 68 9.41 19.00 -19.11
N TRP A 69 9.01 18.24 -18.08
CA TRP A 69 9.84 18.11 -16.88
C TRP A 69 11.22 17.48 -17.14
N PHE A 70 11.40 16.65 -18.17
CA PHE A 70 12.74 16.21 -18.58
C PHE A 70 13.48 17.28 -19.39
N GLU A 71 12.78 17.98 -20.30
CA GLU A 71 13.35 19.05 -21.13
C GLU A 71 13.85 20.22 -20.27
N ASP A 72 13.04 20.61 -19.28
CA ASP A 72 13.31 21.66 -18.30
C ASP A 72 14.28 21.20 -17.20
N LYS A 73 14.82 19.97 -17.30
CA LYS A 73 15.74 19.35 -16.33
C LYS A 73 15.19 19.28 -14.89
N ILE A 74 13.88 19.32 -14.71
CA ILE A 74 13.17 19.08 -13.44
C ILE A 74 13.34 17.62 -13.02
N PHE A 75 13.24 16.70 -13.97
CA PHE A 75 13.66 15.32 -13.81
C PHE A 75 15.00 15.07 -14.50
N CYS A 76 15.78 14.18 -13.90
CA CYS A 76 16.93 13.56 -14.55
C CYS A 76 16.81 12.04 -14.51
N GLN A 77 17.60 11.38 -15.35
CA GLN A 77 17.65 9.93 -15.46
C GLN A 77 19.10 9.48 -15.32
N ASP A 78 19.32 8.38 -14.60
CA ASP A 78 20.65 7.78 -14.54
C ASP A 78 21.15 7.32 -15.91
N SER A 79 22.46 7.41 -16.14
CA SER A 79 23.10 6.96 -17.38
C SER A 79 23.28 5.43 -17.46
N GLN A 80 23.22 4.74 -16.32
CA GLN A 80 23.43 3.30 -16.21
C GLN A 80 22.30 2.62 -15.42
N ASP A 81 22.16 1.31 -15.62
CA ASP A 81 21.20 0.50 -14.89
C ASP A 81 21.71 0.17 -13.47
N PHE A 82 20.90 0.51 -12.46
CA PHE A 82 21.14 0.18 -11.06
C PHE A 82 19.95 -0.54 -10.42
N PHE A 83 20.23 -1.28 -9.35
CA PHE A 83 19.25 -1.49 -8.29
C PHE A 83 19.39 -0.35 -7.28
N TYR A 84 18.29 0.07 -6.65
CA TYR A 84 18.31 1.20 -5.72
C TYR A 84 17.96 0.74 -4.31
N LEU A 85 18.91 0.78 -3.39
CA LEU A 85 18.62 0.51 -1.97
C LEU A 85 17.82 1.68 -1.42
N TYR A 86 16.72 1.39 -0.73
CA TYR A 86 15.81 2.39 -0.19
C TYR A 86 15.45 2.08 1.25
N GLN A 87 15.61 3.09 2.11
CA GLN A 87 15.24 3.03 3.52
C GLN A 87 14.20 4.09 3.87
N GLN A 88 13.20 3.67 4.65
CA GLN A 88 12.27 4.55 5.35
C GLN A 88 12.45 4.41 6.84
N GLU A 89 12.64 5.54 7.54
CA GLU A 89 12.77 5.59 8.99
C GLU A 89 11.64 6.46 9.57
N PHE A 90 10.91 5.95 10.55
CA PHE A 90 9.66 6.54 11.01
C PHE A 90 9.41 6.24 12.50
N LEU A 91 8.56 7.06 13.13
CA LEU A 91 8.12 6.86 14.51
C LEU A 91 6.73 6.21 14.54
N LEU A 92 6.59 5.12 15.29
CA LEU A 92 5.31 4.47 15.56
C LEU A 92 5.21 4.09 17.03
N LYS A 93 4.15 4.55 17.72
CA LYS A 93 3.95 4.35 19.17
C LYS A 93 5.21 4.70 19.99
N LYS A 94 5.85 5.83 19.67
CA LYS A 94 7.11 6.32 20.27
C LYS A 94 8.36 5.45 20.01
N ARG A 95 8.26 4.40 19.19
CA ARG A 95 9.41 3.60 18.75
C ARG A 95 9.89 4.07 17.39
N LYS A 96 11.21 4.21 17.25
CA LYS A 96 11.87 4.48 15.98
C LYS A 96 12.07 3.18 15.24
N LEU A 97 11.49 3.07 14.04
CA LEU A 97 11.54 1.88 13.20
C LEU A 97 12.13 2.24 11.84
N SER A 98 12.72 1.25 11.18
CA SER A 98 13.32 1.38 9.84
C SER A 98 12.86 0.22 8.96
N ARG A 99 12.43 0.53 7.73
CA ARG A 99 12.19 -0.44 6.67
C ARG A 99 13.18 -0.22 5.54
N THR A 100 13.99 -1.22 5.25
CA THR A 100 14.90 -1.22 4.10
C THR A 100 14.44 -2.23 3.05
N GLY A 101 14.58 -1.86 1.79
CA GLY A 101 14.33 -2.74 0.66
C GLY A 101 15.01 -2.16 -0.58
N PHE A 102 14.64 -2.61 -1.77
CA PHE A 102 15.25 -2.09 -2.98
C PHE A 102 14.25 -1.91 -4.12
N PHE A 103 14.52 -0.96 -5.01
CA PHE A 103 13.80 -0.81 -6.27
C PHE A 103 14.48 -1.59 -7.39
N ALA A 104 13.66 -2.29 -8.17
CA ALA A 104 14.06 -3.05 -9.34
C ALA A 104 12.91 -3.13 -10.35
N LEU A 105 13.22 -3.62 -11.56
CA LEU A 105 12.19 -4.00 -12.51
C LEU A 105 11.85 -5.47 -12.38
N LEU A 106 10.58 -5.76 -12.14
CA LEU A 106 10.02 -7.09 -12.13
C LEU A 106 9.67 -7.55 -13.54
N ASN A 107 10.05 -8.76 -13.91
CA ASN A 107 9.63 -9.40 -15.16
C ASN A 107 8.21 -9.98 -15.02
N LEU A 108 7.25 -9.43 -15.75
CA LEU A 108 5.84 -9.85 -15.71
C LEU A 108 5.58 -11.23 -16.33
N GLU A 109 6.53 -11.80 -17.09
CA GLU A 109 6.45 -13.20 -17.54
C GLU A 109 6.60 -14.17 -16.35
N ARG A 110 7.23 -13.72 -15.26
CA ARG A 110 7.38 -14.48 -14.01
C ARG A 110 6.24 -14.25 -13.03
N LYS A 111 5.09 -13.74 -13.49
CA LYS A 111 3.93 -13.43 -12.63
C LYS A 111 3.38 -14.58 -11.79
N LYS A 112 3.67 -15.84 -12.13
CA LYS A 112 3.29 -17.01 -11.32
C LYS A 112 3.94 -17.02 -9.93
N ALA A 113 5.05 -16.30 -9.76
CA ALA A 113 5.71 -16.12 -8.45
C ALA A 113 5.07 -14.99 -7.61
N ILE A 114 4.05 -14.29 -8.13
CA ILE A 114 3.45 -13.10 -7.54
C ILE A 114 2.04 -13.42 -7.06
N PHE A 115 1.81 -13.22 -5.77
CA PHE A 115 0.58 -13.56 -5.10
C PHE A 115 -0.17 -12.28 -4.67
N PRO A 116 -1.32 -11.96 -5.30
CA PRO A 116 -2.18 -10.90 -4.81
C PRO A 116 -2.91 -11.37 -3.53
N HIS A 117 -3.15 -10.45 -2.61
CA HIS A 117 -3.94 -10.72 -1.39
C HIS A 117 -5.20 -9.88 -1.26
N GLU A 118 -5.48 -8.97 -2.20
CA GLU A 118 -6.68 -8.15 -2.22
C GLU A 118 -7.33 -8.13 -3.62
N SER A 119 -8.67 -8.07 -3.65
CA SER A 119 -9.44 -7.89 -4.88
C SER A 119 -9.37 -6.45 -5.41
N THR A 120 -9.55 -6.28 -6.71
CA THR A 120 -9.37 -5.00 -7.39
C THR A 120 -10.65 -4.51 -8.06
N LEU A 121 -10.85 -3.18 -8.16
CA LEU A 121 -12.03 -2.55 -8.76
C LEU A 121 -11.84 -2.29 -10.27
N LYS A 122 -12.95 -2.24 -11.04
CA LYS A 122 -12.91 -1.97 -12.50
C LYS A 122 -12.53 -0.52 -12.81
N ALA A 123 -13.23 0.47 -12.25
CA ALA A 123 -13.03 1.89 -12.60
C ALA A 123 -11.59 2.41 -12.34
N PRO A 124 -10.94 2.17 -11.18
CA PRO A 124 -9.55 2.58 -10.97
C PRO A 124 -8.55 1.91 -11.91
N LYS A 125 -8.88 0.76 -12.52
CA LYS A 125 -7.99 0.12 -13.49
C LYS A 125 -8.01 0.81 -14.84
N GLU A 126 -9.17 1.26 -15.29
CA GLU A 126 -9.30 1.88 -16.61
C GLU A 126 -8.57 3.22 -16.67
N ASP A 127 -8.78 4.06 -15.65
CA ASP A 127 -8.07 5.34 -15.51
C ASP A 127 -6.53 5.16 -15.46
N ARG A 128 -6.04 4.22 -14.65
CA ARG A 128 -4.60 3.91 -14.60
C ARG A 128 -4.06 3.28 -15.88
N PHE A 129 -4.88 2.54 -16.62
CA PHE A 129 -4.50 1.96 -17.90
C PHE A 129 -4.31 3.03 -18.96
N GLN A 130 -5.25 3.98 -19.06
CA GLN A 130 -5.15 5.13 -19.98
C GLN A 130 -3.94 5.99 -19.65
N LEU A 131 -3.68 6.26 -18.36
CA LEU A 131 -2.47 6.98 -17.93
C LEU A 131 -1.18 6.26 -18.34
N LEU A 132 -1.08 4.94 -18.11
CA LEU A 132 0.08 4.14 -18.50
C LEU A 132 0.28 4.12 -20.02
N GLN A 133 -0.81 4.01 -20.78
CA GLN A 133 -0.80 3.97 -22.25
C GLN A 133 -0.32 5.30 -22.84
N GLU A 134 -0.77 6.42 -22.30
CA GLU A 134 -0.44 7.75 -22.81
C GLU A 134 0.97 8.19 -22.39
N VAL A 135 1.28 8.11 -21.09
CA VAL A 135 2.56 8.61 -20.53
C VAL A 135 3.71 7.64 -20.78
N LYS A 136 3.43 6.34 -20.96
CA LYS A 136 4.43 5.28 -21.19
C LYS A 136 5.54 5.32 -20.13
N ALA A 137 5.14 5.32 -18.86
CA ALA A 137 6.06 5.30 -17.74
C ALA A 137 5.46 4.53 -16.56
N ASN A 138 6.31 3.92 -15.73
CA ASN A 138 5.92 3.49 -14.39
C ASN A 138 6.13 4.69 -13.44
N LEU A 139 5.07 5.45 -13.21
CA LEU A 139 5.10 6.65 -12.35
C LEU A 139 5.18 6.29 -10.86
N ASP A 140 4.58 5.17 -10.47
CA ASP A 140 4.57 4.69 -9.09
C ASP A 140 5.05 3.23 -9.00
N PRO A 141 5.93 2.91 -8.03
CA PRO A 141 6.36 1.53 -7.79
C PRO A 141 5.23 0.69 -7.18
N ILE A 142 5.18 -0.60 -7.52
CA ILE A 142 4.41 -1.60 -6.75
C ILE A 142 5.20 -1.98 -5.51
N PHE A 143 4.56 -2.04 -4.35
CA PHE A 143 5.19 -2.55 -3.15
C PHE A 143 5.01 -4.07 -3.08
N LEU A 144 6.11 -4.81 -3.21
CA LEU A 144 6.18 -6.26 -3.04
C LEU A 144 6.90 -6.61 -1.73
N VAL A 145 6.34 -7.59 -1.01
CA VAL A 145 6.99 -8.24 0.12
C VAL A 145 7.57 -9.56 -0.35
N ILE A 146 8.83 -9.78 0.00
CA ILE A 146 9.56 -11.02 -0.26
C ILE A 146 9.18 -12.02 0.83
N GLU A 147 8.94 -13.29 0.48
CA GLU A 147 8.56 -14.31 1.46
C GLU A 147 9.63 -14.52 2.54
N LYS A 148 10.89 -14.63 2.11
CA LYS A 148 12.03 -14.94 2.98
C LYS A 148 13.01 -13.78 3.00
N LYS A 149 13.84 -13.73 4.04
CA LYS A 149 15.01 -12.84 4.07
C LYS A 149 15.98 -13.20 2.94
N ILE A 150 16.76 -12.20 2.53
CA ILE A 150 17.75 -12.31 1.45
C ILE A 150 19.09 -11.87 2.02
N LYS A 151 20.10 -12.75 1.95
CA LYS A 151 21.40 -12.53 2.63
C LYS A 151 22.18 -11.40 1.97
N VAL A 152 22.20 -11.36 0.63
CA VAL A 152 22.89 -10.26 -0.07
C VAL A 152 22.28 -8.89 0.21
N LEU A 153 20.99 -8.79 0.54
CA LEU A 153 20.40 -7.50 0.92
C LEU A 153 20.95 -7.01 2.28
N GLU A 154 21.18 -7.91 3.24
CA GLU A 154 21.83 -7.58 4.51
C GLU A 154 23.29 -7.10 4.28
N GLU A 155 24.03 -7.78 3.38
CA GLU A 155 25.38 -7.36 2.94
C GLU A 155 25.36 -5.95 2.32
N ILE A 156 24.43 -5.70 1.38
CA ILE A 156 24.24 -4.40 0.73
C ILE A 156 23.90 -3.32 1.77
N GLU A 157 23.04 -3.60 2.75
CA GLU A 157 22.69 -2.64 3.79
C GLU A 157 23.88 -2.21 4.63
N ILE A 158 24.76 -3.15 5.01
CA ILE A 158 25.96 -2.87 5.80
C ILE A 158 26.92 -1.95 5.03
N ILE A 159 27.11 -2.21 3.73
CA ILE A 159 28.00 -1.44 2.87
C ILE A 159 27.44 -0.03 2.62
N TYR A 160 26.23 0.08 2.07
CA TYR A 160 25.70 1.34 1.58
C TYR A 160 25.23 2.28 2.69
N LYS A 161 24.89 1.80 3.89
CA LYS A 161 24.58 2.68 5.02
C LYS A 161 25.79 3.49 5.51
N ARG A 162 27.02 3.08 5.16
CA ARG A 162 28.25 3.86 5.41
C ARG A 162 28.50 4.91 4.34
N GLU A 163 27.84 4.80 3.18
CA GLU A 163 27.93 5.77 2.10
C GLU A 163 26.88 6.88 2.23
N LYS A 164 27.18 8.05 1.67
CA LYS A 164 26.21 9.15 1.59
C LYS A 164 25.08 8.80 0.61
N PRO A 165 23.81 8.73 1.04
CA PRO A 165 22.69 8.57 0.12
C PRO A 165 22.58 9.76 -0.85
N PHE A 166 22.20 9.49 -2.09
CA PHE A 166 22.03 10.56 -3.08
C PHE A 166 20.67 11.27 -2.94
N ILE A 167 19.66 10.60 -2.38
CA ILE A 167 18.43 11.23 -1.90
C ILE A 167 18.36 11.04 -0.39
N ASN A 168 18.22 12.13 0.37
CA ASN A 168 18.07 12.11 1.81
C ASN A 168 17.22 13.30 2.27
N PHE A 169 15.99 13.05 2.72
CA PHE A 169 15.09 14.09 3.21
C PHE A 169 14.03 13.53 4.15
N GLN A 170 13.35 14.41 4.88
CA GLN A 170 12.17 14.08 5.69
C GLN A 170 10.90 14.63 5.02
N ASP A 171 9.85 13.82 4.92
CA ASP A 171 8.58 14.22 4.32
C ASP A 171 7.69 15.03 5.30
N LYS A 172 6.43 15.28 4.91
CA LYS A 172 5.44 16.00 5.72
C LYS A 172 4.91 15.18 6.90
N ASP A 173 5.00 13.85 6.81
CA ASP A 173 4.55 12.92 7.84
C ASP A 173 5.67 12.57 8.83
N GLY A 174 6.84 13.19 8.68
CA GLY A 174 8.00 13.00 9.53
C GLY A 174 8.81 11.74 9.20
N ILE A 175 8.55 11.09 8.06
CA ILE A 175 9.26 9.90 7.60
C ILE A 175 10.55 10.35 6.91
N TYR A 176 11.67 9.77 7.32
CA TYR A 176 12.95 9.96 6.67
C TYR A 176 13.12 8.97 5.52
N HIS A 177 13.50 9.48 4.35
CA HIS A 177 13.70 8.72 3.13
C HIS A 177 15.16 8.79 2.70
N ARG A 178 15.79 7.63 2.50
CA ARG A 178 17.17 7.53 2.01
C ARG A 178 17.28 6.57 0.85
N LEU A 179 17.93 7.00 -0.24
CA LEU A 179 18.10 6.22 -1.46
C LEU A 179 19.57 6.17 -1.87
N TRP A 180 20.05 4.96 -2.22
CA TRP A 180 21.39 4.72 -2.74
C TRP A 180 21.31 3.96 -4.07
N ARG A 181 22.34 4.12 -4.92
CA ARG A 181 22.54 3.30 -6.11
C ARG A 181 23.45 2.14 -5.75
N ILE A 182 23.02 0.91 -5.95
CA ILE A 182 23.88 -0.26 -5.75
C ILE A 182 24.79 -0.37 -6.99
N LYS A 183 26.02 0.16 -6.91
CA LYS A 183 26.95 0.28 -8.04
C LYS A 183 27.71 -1.02 -8.32
N GLU A 184 28.01 -1.79 -7.29
CA GLU A 184 28.81 -3.01 -7.40
C GLU A 184 28.10 -4.12 -8.19
N LYS A 185 28.64 -4.49 -9.35
CA LYS A 185 28.07 -5.52 -10.22
C LYS A 185 27.98 -6.90 -9.55
N ARG A 186 28.94 -7.25 -8.68
CA ARG A 186 28.90 -8.48 -7.88
C ARG A 186 27.64 -8.55 -7.01
N LEU A 187 27.31 -7.47 -6.30
CA LEU A 187 26.12 -7.38 -5.45
C LEU A 187 24.84 -7.37 -6.29
N GLN A 188 24.82 -6.66 -7.43
CA GLN A 188 23.69 -6.68 -8.36
C GLN A 188 23.37 -8.11 -8.84
N ASN A 189 24.39 -8.86 -9.26
CA ASN A 189 24.24 -10.23 -9.78
C ASN A 189 23.73 -11.19 -8.69
N LYS A 190 24.34 -11.15 -7.50
CA LYS A 190 23.89 -11.95 -6.34
C LYS A 190 22.44 -11.65 -5.98
N LEU A 191 22.04 -10.37 -5.95
CA LEU A 191 20.66 -9.96 -5.66
C LEU A 191 19.67 -10.52 -6.69
N ALA A 192 20.02 -10.46 -7.97
CA ALA A 192 19.18 -11.03 -9.02
C ALA A 192 19.04 -12.56 -8.88
N MET A 193 20.14 -13.26 -8.52
CA MET A 193 20.13 -14.71 -8.32
C MET A 193 19.30 -15.15 -7.11
N GLU A 194 19.49 -14.54 -5.93
CA GLU A 194 18.73 -14.92 -4.72
C GLU A 194 17.22 -14.67 -4.87
N MET A 195 16.82 -13.75 -5.76
CA MET A 195 15.42 -13.44 -6.03
C MET A 195 14.72 -14.51 -6.88
N GLU A 196 15.44 -15.34 -7.64
CA GLU A 196 14.85 -16.36 -8.53
C GLU A 196 13.94 -17.35 -7.81
N SER A 197 14.29 -17.71 -6.57
CA SER A 197 13.56 -18.67 -5.74
C SER A 197 12.51 -18.03 -4.82
N GLN A 198 12.34 -16.70 -4.86
CA GLN A 198 11.43 -16.01 -3.95
C GLN A 198 9.99 -16.03 -4.44
N ARG A 199 9.05 -16.17 -3.50
CA ARG A 199 7.65 -15.80 -3.71
C ARG A 199 7.45 -14.35 -3.29
N LEU A 200 6.62 -13.64 -4.04
CA LEU A 200 6.41 -12.21 -3.90
C LEU A 200 4.94 -11.93 -3.61
N TYR A 201 4.65 -11.11 -2.61
CA TYR A 201 3.29 -10.75 -2.21
C TYR A 201 3.07 -9.27 -2.42
N ILE A 202 1.98 -8.88 -3.09
CA ILE A 202 1.73 -7.46 -3.38
C ILE A 202 1.25 -6.76 -2.12
N ALA A 203 2.10 -6.05 -1.38
CA ALA A 203 1.68 -5.25 -0.22
C ALA A 203 0.82 -4.03 -0.61
N ASP A 204 1.15 -3.40 -1.74
CA ASP A 204 0.45 -2.21 -2.24
C ASP A 204 0.54 -2.13 -3.76
N GLY A 205 -0.53 -1.62 -4.39
CA GLY A 205 -0.56 -1.42 -5.84
C GLY A 205 -1.24 -2.52 -6.64
N HIS A 206 -2.18 -3.31 -6.08
CA HIS A 206 -2.89 -4.38 -6.81
C HIS A 206 -3.59 -3.88 -8.10
N HIS A 207 -4.15 -2.66 -8.07
CA HIS A 207 -4.71 -2.01 -9.27
C HIS A 207 -3.63 -1.78 -10.33
N ARG A 208 -2.52 -1.13 -9.96
CA ARG A 208 -1.38 -0.82 -10.83
C ARG A 208 -0.74 -2.08 -11.40
N PHE A 209 -0.59 -3.13 -10.58
CA PHE A 209 -0.08 -4.43 -11.03
C PHE A 209 -1.01 -5.07 -12.08
N SER A 210 -2.32 -5.11 -11.82
CA SER A 210 -3.31 -5.66 -12.76
C SER A 210 -3.28 -4.92 -14.10
N VAL A 211 -3.15 -3.59 -14.05
CA VAL A 211 -3.04 -2.71 -15.22
C VAL A 211 -1.76 -3.00 -16.01
N ALA A 212 -0.61 -3.13 -15.33
CA ALA A 212 0.64 -3.45 -15.98
C ALA A 212 0.62 -4.83 -16.67
N VAL A 213 0.00 -5.85 -16.04
CA VAL A 213 -0.20 -7.16 -16.66
C VAL A 213 -1.11 -7.07 -17.89
N LYS A 214 -2.22 -6.32 -17.82
CA LYS A 214 -3.10 -6.07 -18.97
C LYS A 214 -2.31 -5.41 -20.11
N PHE A 215 -1.54 -4.36 -19.80
CA PHE A 215 -0.71 -3.63 -20.76
C PHE A 215 0.33 -4.54 -21.42
N HIS A 216 1.07 -5.33 -20.64
CA HIS A 216 2.02 -6.31 -21.16
C HIS A 216 1.37 -7.31 -22.13
N ASN A 217 0.20 -7.85 -21.78
CA ASN A 217 -0.49 -8.84 -22.61
C ASN A 217 -0.99 -8.25 -23.94
N LEU A 218 -1.39 -6.98 -23.96
CA LEU A 218 -1.83 -6.28 -25.17
C LEU A 218 -0.64 -5.86 -26.05
N TYR A 219 0.47 -5.46 -25.44
CA TYR A 219 1.66 -4.98 -26.13
C TYR A 219 2.85 -5.94 -25.99
N LYS A 220 2.67 -7.24 -26.27
CA LYS A 220 3.73 -8.26 -26.05
C LYS A 220 5.05 -7.99 -26.78
N LYS A 221 4.98 -7.38 -27.97
CA LYS A 221 6.18 -7.00 -28.75
C LYS A 221 6.98 -5.88 -28.09
N ASN A 222 6.35 -5.12 -27.19
CA ASN A 222 6.99 -4.04 -26.47
C ASN A 222 7.81 -4.58 -25.28
N ARG A 223 9.13 -4.54 -25.42
CA ARG A 223 10.08 -4.98 -24.37
C ARG A 223 9.95 -4.19 -23.08
N GLU A 224 9.58 -2.91 -23.13
CA GLU A 224 9.38 -2.10 -21.93
C GLU A 224 8.13 -2.55 -21.15
N ALA A 225 7.07 -2.97 -21.85
CA ALA A 225 5.83 -3.46 -21.25
C ALA A 225 6.01 -4.75 -20.45
N ARG A 226 7.04 -5.56 -20.74
CA ARG A 226 7.38 -6.78 -19.99
C ARG A 226 7.79 -6.49 -18.54
N PHE A 227 8.27 -5.30 -18.25
CA PHE A 227 8.88 -4.98 -16.97
C PHE A 227 8.05 -3.98 -16.19
N LEU A 228 8.04 -4.11 -14.86
CA LEU A 228 7.30 -3.22 -13.96
C LEU A 228 8.18 -2.74 -12.82
N LEU A 229 8.24 -1.43 -12.60
CA LEU A 229 8.91 -0.84 -11.44
C LEU A 229 8.26 -1.31 -10.14
N CYS A 230 9.07 -1.93 -9.27
CA CYS A 230 8.65 -2.47 -8.00
C CYS A 230 9.67 -2.12 -6.91
N TYR A 231 9.18 -1.96 -5.69
CA TYR A 231 9.96 -1.97 -4.45
C TYR A 231 9.80 -3.33 -3.78
N PHE A 232 10.90 -3.91 -3.34
CA PHE A 232 10.96 -5.22 -2.72
C PHE A 232 11.45 -5.07 -1.29
N ALA A 233 10.63 -5.46 -0.31
CA ALA A 233 11.03 -5.48 1.10
C ALA A 233 11.02 -6.92 1.66
N PRO A 234 12.09 -7.35 2.32
CA PRO A 234 12.07 -8.59 3.09
C PRO A 234 11.26 -8.43 4.39
N PRO A 235 10.91 -9.54 5.07
CA PRO A 235 10.37 -9.51 6.42
C PRO A 235 11.38 -8.88 7.39
N GLN A 236 10.94 -7.85 8.12
CA GLN A 236 11.76 -7.05 9.05
C GLN A 236 10.87 -6.28 10.02
N GLU A 237 11.46 -5.72 11.08
CA GLU A 237 10.72 -5.01 12.13
C GLU A 237 9.96 -3.78 11.60
N GLY A 238 10.55 -3.02 10.65
CA GLY A 238 9.88 -1.87 10.03
C GLY A 238 8.82 -2.22 8.99
N LEU A 239 8.56 -3.50 8.69
CA LEU A 239 7.46 -3.90 7.81
C LEU A 239 6.16 -4.02 8.62
N ILE A 240 5.51 -2.88 8.82
CA ILE A 240 4.31 -2.78 9.64
C ILE A 240 3.05 -2.91 8.80
N ILE A 241 2.06 -3.68 9.30
CA ILE A 241 0.69 -3.66 8.81
C ILE A 241 -0.19 -3.00 9.89
N LEU A 242 -0.74 -1.83 9.58
CA LEU A 242 -1.65 -1.13 10.48
C LEU A 242 -3.05 -1.76 10.42
N PRO A 243 -3.84 -1.65 11.50
CA PRO A 243 -5.23 -2.07 11.46
C PRO A 243 -5.99 -1.17 10.50
N THR A 244 -7.11 -1.67 9.97
CA THR A 244 -8.02 -0.84 9.18
C THR A 244 -9.34 -0.71 9.93
N HIS A 245 -9.40 0.25 10.85
CA HIS A 245 -10.63 0.56 11.58
C HIS A 245 -11.74 1.00 10.63
N ARG A 246 -12.99 0.81 11.04
CA ARG A 246 -14.17 1.22 10.27
C ARG A 246 -14.89 2.35 10.98
N ILE A 247 -15.26 3.38 10.25
CA ILE A 247 -16.23 4.38 10.69
C ILE A 247 -17.49 4.14 9.85
N VAL A 248 -18.56 3.71 10.51
CA VAL A 248 -19.77 3.23 9.85
C VAL A 248 -20.90 4.20 10.15
N LYS A 249 -21.42 4.83 9.12
CA LYS A 249 -22.66 5.62 9.20
C LYS A 249 -23.84 4.69 8.97
N ILE A 250 -24.77 4.67 9.93
CA ILE A 250 -25.90 3.72 9.93
C ILE A 250 -27.22 4.47 9.72
N LYS A 251 -28.18 3.79 9.08
CA LYS A 251 -29.57 4.25 8.99
C LYS A 251 -30.40 3.81 10.20
N ASP A 252 -29.99 2.72 10.83
CA ASP A 252 -30.64 2.12 11.99
C ASP A 252 -30.40 2.93 13.28
N SER A 253 -31.21 2.66 14.31
CA SER A 253 -30.94 3.15 15.67
C SER A 253 -29.92 2.27 16.39
N PHE A 254 -29.25 2.83 17.40
CA PHE A 254 -28.36 2.04 18.27
C PHE A 254 -29.07 0.87 18.95
N SER A 255 -30.32 1.07 19.40
CA SER A 255 -31.13 0.01 20.03
C SER A 255 -31.33 -1.21 19.13
N GLN A 256 -31.28 -1.04 17.80
CA GLN A 256 -31.33 -2.16 16.88
C GLN A 256 -30.03 -2.99 16.93
N LEU A 257 -28.87 -2.34 17.02
CA LEU A 257 -27.58 -3.01 17.18
C LEU A 257 -27.55 -3.84 18.46
N GLU A 258 -28.05 -3.30 19.57
CA GLU A 258 -28.16 -4.03 20.84
C GLU A 258 -29.00 -5.30 20.68
N LYS A 259 -30.10 -5.25 19.94
CA LYS A 259 -30.97 -6.41 19.71
C LYS A 259 -30.36 -7.46 18.78
N VAL A 260 -29.73 -7.06 17.67
CA VAL A 260 -29.27 -8.01 16.63
C VAL A 260 -27.80 -8.46 16.78
N VAL A 261 -26.97 -7.70 17.49
CA VAL A 261 -25.54 -7.96 17.64
C VAL A 261 -25.22 -8.43 19.06
N PHE A 262 -25.61 -7.70 20.11
CA PHE A 262 -25.15 -7.99 21.48
C PHE A 262 -25.48 -9.40 22.01
N PRO A 263 -26.56 -10.10 21.60
CA PRO A 263 -26.79 -11.47 22.06
C PRO A 263 -25.60 -12.41 21.81
N PHE A 264 -24.83 -12.17 20.74
CA PHE A 264 -23.67 -12.98 20.37
C PHE A 264 -22.37 -12.57 21.08
N PHE A 265 -22.33 -11.42 21.76
CA PHE A 265 -21.11 -10.85 22.33
C PHE A 265 -21.20 -10.59 23.84
N ASP A 266 -20.13 -10.86 24.58
CA ASP A 266 -19.89 -10.25 25.89
C ASP A 266 -19.46 -8.80 25.65
N VAL A 267 -20.34 -7.86 26.03
CA VAL A 267 -20.17 -6.43 25.80
C VAL A 267 -19.79 -5.75 27.09
N LYS A 268 -18.58 -5.18 27.14
CA LYS A 268 -18.06 -4.52 28.33
C LYS A 268 -17.68 -3.08 28.02
N ARG A 269 -18.22 -2.13 28.77
CA ARG A 269 -17.74 -0.74 28.74
C ARG A 269 -16.31 -0.71 29.29
N VAL A 270 -15.40 -0.04 28.58
CA VAL A 270 -13.98 0.07 28.97
C VAL A 270 -13.47 1.48 28.71
N SER A 271 -12.29 1.81 29.25
CA SER A 271 -11.59 3.04 28.86
C SER A 271 -10.91 2.87 27.50
N ARG A 272 -10.65 4.00 26.81
CA ARG A 272 -9.90 4.05 25.55
C ARG A 272 -8.60 3.23 25.60
N LYS A 273 -7.78 3.47 26.63
CA LYS A 273 -6.46 2.82 26.76
C LYS A 273 -6.61 1.31 26.89
N LYS A 274 -7.54 0.87 27.74
CA LYS A 274 -7.85 -0.55 27.93
C LYS A 274 -8.42 -1.19 26.65
N LEU A 275 -9.18 -0.45 25.84
CA LEU A 275 -9.69 -0.97 24.56
C LEU A 275 -8.54 -1.31 23.60
N GLU A 276 -7.62 -0.36 23.36
CA GLU A 276 -6.51 -0.57 22.43
C GLU A 276 -5.62 -1.74 22.87
N GLU A 277 -5.28 -1.81 24.16
CA GLU A 277 -4.51 -2.91 24.74
C GLU A 277 -5.25 -4.25 24.60
N LYS A 278 -6.54 -4.33 24.94
CA LYS A 278 -7.30 -5.59 24.90
C LYS A 278 -7.59 -6.07 23.48
N VAL A 279 -7.85 -5.16 22.54
CA VAL A 279 -8.05 -5.53 21.14
C VAL A 279 -6.74 -6.05 20.57
N SER A 280 -5.64 -5.29 20.72
CA SER A 280 -4.34 -5.67 20.13
C SER A 280 -3.72 -6.94 20.69
N SER A 281 -3.92 -7.24 21.98
CA SER A 281 -3.39 -8.43 22.65
C SER A 281 -4.29 -9.67 22.59
N SER A 282 -5.52 -9.56 22.08
CA SER A 282 -6.42 -10.71 22.03
C SER A 282 -5.89 -11.78 21.07
N GLU A 283 -6.04 -13.06 21.41
CA GLU A 283 -5.78 -14.15 20.45
C GLU A 283 -7.00 -14.46 19.58
N ARG A 284 -8.19 -14.27 20.14
CA ARG A 284 -9.48 -14.54 19.50
C ARG A 284 -10.06 -13.26 18.86
N PHE A 285 -11.14 -13.43 18.09
CA PHE A 285 -11.86 -12.29 17.54
C PHE A 285 -12.40 -11.40 18.66
N CYS A 286 -11.96 -10.15 18.64
CA CYS A 286 -12.39 -9.11 19.56
C CYS A 286 -12.41 -7.79 18.82
N VAL A 287 -13.49 -7.02 18.99
CA VAL A 287 -13.67 -5.73 18.32
C VAL A 287 -13.98 -4.67 19.35
N GLY A 288 -13.32 -3.53 19.22
CA GLY A 288 -13.69 -2.33 19.97
C GLY A 288 -14.78 -1.56 19.25
N MET A 289 -15.74 -1.01 19.97
CA MET A 289 -16.81 -0.20 19.43
C MET A 289 -16.83 1.17 20.11
N TYR A 290 -16.79 2.23 19.32
CA TYR A 290 -16.98 3.60 19.75
C TYR A 290 -18.33 4.11 19.27
N ILE A 291 -19.14 4.65 20.17
CA ILE A 291 -20.43 5.26 19.82
C ILE A 291 -20.81 6.29 20.88
N LYS A 292 -21.34 7.46 20.48
CA LYS A 292 -21.81 8.51 21.41
C LYS A 292 -20.82 8.85 22.54
N LYS A 293 -19.51 8.85 22.24
CA LYS A 293 -18.39 9.06 23.20
C LYS A 293 -18.18 7.93 24.23
N GLU A 294 -18.91 6.83 24.13
CA GLU A 294 -18.70 5.63 24.92
C GLU A 294 -17.90 4.59 24.15
N VAL A 295 -17.19 3.75 24.90
CA VAL A 295 -16.25 2.76 24.35
C VAL A 295 -16.58 1.39 24.93
N PHE A 296 -16.82 0.44 24.04
CA PHE A 296 -17.19 -0.92 24.38
C PHE A 296 -16.21 -1.92 23.77
N LEU A 297 -15.90 -2.97 24.52
CA LEU A 297 -15.19 -4.14 24.04
C LEU A 297 -16.22 -5.25 23.79
N LEU A 298 -16.24 -5.77 22.57
CA LEU A 298 -17.12 -6.87 22.18
C LEU A 298 -16.26 -8.13 22.00
N LYS A 299 -16.52 -9.16 22.79
CA LYS A 299 -15.90 -10.50 22.68
C LYS A 299 -16.96 -11.52 22.30
N LEU A 300 -16.71 -12.35 21.31
CA LEU A 300 -17.66 -13.39 20.92
C LEU A 300 -17.86 -14.38 22.08
N LYS A 301 -19.12 -14.63 22.50
CA LYS A 301 -19.43 -15.51 23.65
C LYS A 301 -19.06 -16.95 23.37
N ASP A 302 -19.48 -17.46 22.21
CA ASP A 302 -19.29 -18.85 21.79
C ASP A 302 -18.60 -18.89 20.43
N ILE A 303 -17.40 -19.48 20.40
CA ILE A 303 -16.59 -19.58 19.19
C ILE A 303 -17.13 -20.63 18.21
N THR A 304 -17.87 -21.63 18.69
CA THR A 304 -18.48 -22.68 17.85
C THR A 304 -19.57 -22.11 16.94
N TYR A 305 -20.11 -20.93 17.29
CA TYR A 305 -20.99 -20.18 16.42
C TYR A 305 -20.34 -19.83 15.07
N LEU A 306 -19.02 -19.64 15.04
CA LEU A 306 -18.28 -19.45 13.79
C LEU A 306 -18.35 -20.69 12.90
N ASP A 307 -18.31 -21.90 13.46
CA ASP A 307 -18.38 -23.14 12.69
C ASP A 307 -19.71 -23.26 11.97
N LYS A 308 -20.82 -22.98 12.66
CA LYS A 308 -22.18 -22.95 12.08
C LYS A 308 -22.28 -21.94 10.94
N ILE A 309 -21.77 -20.72 11.15
CA ILE A 309 -21.78 -19.66 10.12
C ILE A 309 -20.97 -20.09 8.90
N PHE A 310 -19.75 -20.59 9.10
CA PHE A 310 -18.83 -20.89 8.01
C PHE A 310 -19.26 -22.11 7.21
N LYS A 311 -19.84 -23.13 7.87
CA LYS A 311 -20.49 -24.26 7.19
C LYS A 311 -21.63 -23.77 6.29
N ARG A 312 -22.48 -22.86 6.79
CA ARG A 312 -23.58 -22.26 6.01
C ARG A 312 -23.07 -21.40 4.85
N LEU A 313 -22.06 -20.58 5.07
CA LEU A 313 -21.50 -19.69 4.05
C LEU A 313 -20.61 -20.41 3.03
N ARG A 314 -20.28 -21.69 3.26
CA ARG A 314 -19.31 -22.48 2.47
C ARG A 314 -18.00 -21.72 2.27
N ARG A 315 -17.47 -21.14 3.36
CA ARG A 315 -16.26 -20.32 3.36
C ARG A 315 -15.09 -21.07 3.98
N ASN A 316 -13.90 -20.81 3.46
CA ASN A 316 -12.68 -21.40 3.99
C ASN A 316 -12.48 -21.00 5.47
N GLU A 317 -12.12 -21.96 6.31
CA GLU A 317 -11.98 -21.76 7.75
C GLU A 317 -10.93 -20.71 8.14
N ILE A 318 -9.96 -20.44 7.27
CA ILE A 318 -8.96 -19.40 7.51
C ILE A 318 -9.58 -18.02 7.76
N TYR A 319 -10.77 -17.74 7.20
CA TYR A 319 -11.46 -16.46 7.45
C TYR A 319 -12.01 -16.33 8.88
N LYS A 320 -12.05 -17.42 9.68
CA LYS A 320 -12.35 -17.37 11.13
C LYS A 320 -11.27 -16.62 11.91
N LYS A 321 -10.12 -16.35 11.30
CA LYS A 321 -9.01 -15.58 11.89
C LYS A 321 -8.83 -14.20 11.24
N VAL A 322 -9.74 -13.78 10.36
CA VAL A 322 -9.67 -12.50 9.64
C VAL A 322 -10.67 -11.53 10.25
N ASP A 323 -10.21 -10.67 11.15
CA ASP A 323 -11.06 -9.75 11.93
C ASP A 323 -11.94 -8.84 11.06
N THR A 324 -11.43 -8.35 9.93
CA THR A 324 -12.23 -7.52 9.01
C THR A 324 -13.39 -8.30 8.39
N TYR A 325 -13.16 -9.58 8.06
CA TYR A 325 -14.20 -10.46 7.55
C TYR A 325 -15.23 -10.80 8.63
N LEU A 326 -14.77 -11.07 9.85
CA LEU A 326 -15.64 -11.36 10.98
C LEU A 326 -16.49 -10.15 11.38
N LEU A 327 -15.92 -8.94 11.37
CA LEU A 327 -16.68 -7.71 11.55
C LEU A 327 -17.80 -7.61 10.51
N ASP A 328 -17.48 -7.81 9.24
CA ASP A 328 -18.46 -7.73 8.15
C ASP A 328 -19.59 -8.75 8.35
N VAL A 329 -19.27 -10.01 8.64
CA VAL A 329 -20.25 -11.11 8.73
C VAL A 329 -21.07 -11.08 10.02
N LEU A 330 -20.42 -10.79 11.15
CA LEU A 330 -21.06 -10.88 12.46
C LEU A 330 -21.78 -9.59 12.85
N ILE A 331 -21.35 -8.44 12.32
CA ILE A 331 -21.86 -7.13 12.72
C ILE A 331 -22.44 -6.40 11.51
N LEU A 332 -21.63 -6.02 10.52
CA LEU A 332 -22.08 -5.05 9.50
C LEU A 332 -23.20 -5.58 8.60
N LYS A 333 -23.19 -6.87 8.24
CA LYS A 333 -24.26 -7.50 7.45
C LYS A 333 -25.60 -7.60 8.18
N LYS A 334 -25.64 -7.40 9.50
CA LYS A 334 -26.86 -7.35 10.30
C LYS A 334 -27.44 -5.94 10.43
N MET A 335 -26.82 -4.96 9.76
CA MET A 335 -27.15 -3.54 9.89
C MET A 335 -27.40 -2.89 8.52
N ARG A 336 -28.23 -1.84 8.50
CA ARG A 336 -28.43 -0.96 7.35
C ARG A 336 -27.36 0.12 7.33
N VAL A 337 -26.25 -0.21 6.69
CA VAL A 337 -25.10 0.68 6.53
C VAL A 337 -25.34 1.66 5.37
N GLU A 338 -25.18 2.97 5.63
CA GLU A 338 -25.22 4.02 4.61
C GLU A 338 -23.84 4.20 3.98
N LYS A 339 -22.80 4.29 4.82
CA LYS A 339 -21.43 4.56 4.38
C LYS A 339 -20.42 3.92 5.33
N ILE A 340 -19.30 3.47 4.78
CA ILE A 340 -18.13 3.01 5.55
C ILE A 340 -16.91 3.81 5.12
N ASP A 341 -16.28 4.48 6.08
CA ASP A 341 -14.98 5.10 5.95
C ASP A 341 -13.92 4.24 6.66
N TYR A 342 -12.68 4.30 6.18
CA TYR A 342 -11.56 3.45 6.61
C TYR A 342 -10.45 4.32 7.17
N VAL A 343 -9.98 4.02 8.37
CA VAL A 343 -8.88 4.77 9.02
C VAL A 343 -7.91 3.81 9.72
N HIS A 344 -6.69 4.28 10.00
CA HIS A 344 -5.60 3.42 10.49
C HIS A 344 -5.15 3.75 11.91
N ARG A 345 -5.69 4.84 12.48
CA ARG A 345 -5.44 5.27 13.86
C ARG A 345 -6.74 5.43 14.63
N ILE A 346 -6.72 5.10 15.91
CA ILE A 346 -7.90 5.20 16.78
C ILE A 346 -8.30 6.67 16.96
N GLU A 347 -7.33 7.58 16.98
CA GLU A 347 -7.57 9.03 17.10
C GLU A 347 -8.41 9.58 15.95
N GLU A 348 -8.26 9.03 14.73
CA GLU A 348 -9.09 9.40 13.57
C GLU A 348 -10.54 8.93 13.76
N VAL A 349 -10.74 7.74 14.32
CA VAL A 349 -12.07 7.20 14.67
C VAL A 349 -12.76 8.12 15.67
N GLU A 350 -12.07 8.49 16.74
CA GLU A 350 -12.61 9.37 17.78
C GLU A 350 -12.97 10.76 17.24
N LYS A 351 -12.12 11.32 16.38
CA LYS A 351 -12.36 12.62 15.75
C LYS A 351 -13.62 12.59 14.88
N GLU A 352 -13.82 11.51 14.11
CA GLU A 352 -14.96 11.40 13.21
C GLU A 352 -16.29 11.11 13.91
N ILE A 353 -16.28 10.31 14.98
CA ILE A 353 -17.51 10.00 15.74
C ILE A 353 -17.99 11.21 16.52
N LYS A 354 -17.09 12.08 16.98
CA LYS A 354 -17.47 13.33 17.66
C LYS A 354 -18.25 14.30 16.76
N LYS A 355 -18.12 14.18 15.43
CA LYS A 355 -18.78 15.06 14.46
C LYS A 355 -20.20 14.64 14.10
N ASP A 356 -20.53 13.37 14.25
CA ASP A 356 -21.80 12.81 13.79
C ASP A 356 -22.23 11.64 14.68
N ASN A 357 -23.31 11.84 15.43
CA ASN A 357 -23.86 10.85 16.35
C ASN A 357 -24.47 9.62 15.65
N LYS A 358 -24.60 9.62 14.32
CA LYS A 358 -25.02 8.45 13.52
C LYS A 358 -23.83 7.59 13.07
N LYS A 359 -22.59 7.94 13.45
CA LYS A 359 -21.39 7.15 13.16
C LYS A 359 -21.02 6.24 14.33
N ILE A 360 -20.60 5.02 13.99
CA ILE A 360 -20.03 4.04 14.90
C ILE A 360 -18.61 3.72 14.45
N GLY A 361 -17.67 3.72 15.39
CA GLY A 361 -16.29 3.29 15.14
C GLY A 361 -16.07 1.85 15.53
N PHE A 362 -15.48 1.06 14.66
CA PHE A 362 -15.00 -0.28 14.97
C PHE A 362 -13.47 -0.33 14.95
N ILE A 363 -12.90 -0.63 16.12
CA ILE A 363 -11.46 -0.80 16.34
C ILE A 363 -11.11 -2.27 16.16
N LEU A 364 -10.16 -2.55 15.29
CA LEU A 364 -9.76 -3.88 14.84
C LEU A 364 -8.28 -4.13 15.11
N ARG A 365 -7.90 -5.39 15.13
CA ARG A 365 -6.50 -5.81 15.18
C ARG A 365 -5.82 -5.63 13.82
N SER A 366 -4.50 -5.45 13.87
CA SER A 366 -3.66 -5.60 12.68
C SER A 366 -3.60 -7.07 12.26
N PRO A 367 -3.76 -7.39 10.96
CA PRO A 367 -3.42 -8.72 10.48
C PRO A 367 -1.90 -8.93 10.54
N SER A 368 -1.46 -10.16 10.85
CA SER A 368 -0.05 -10.52 10.79
C SER A 368 0.42 -10.74 9.35
N LEU A 369 1.72 -10.59 9.11
CA LEU A 369 2.31 -10.90 7.80
C LEU A 369 2.11 -12.37 7.41
N GLU A 370 2.20 -13.27 8.39
CA GLU A 370 1.93 -14.70 8.22
C GLU A 370 0.48 -14.96 7.76
N MET A 371 -0.50 -14.23 8.30
CA MET A 371 -1.88 -14.31 7.83
C MET A 371 -2.00 -13.88 6.36
N VAL A 372 -1.27 -12.84 5.96
CA VAL A 372 -1.22 -12.39 4.56
C VAL A 372 -0.67 -13.48 3.65
N PHE A 373 0.47 -14.07 4.02
CA PHE A 373 1.09 -15.12 3.21
C PHE A 373 0.24 -16.38 3.14
N SER A 374 -0.34 -16.82 4.25
CA SER A 374 -1.15 -18.05 4.30
C SER A 374 -2.43 -17.97 3.47
N LEU A 375 -3.13 -16.82 3.47
CA LEU A 375 -4.27 -16.58 2.58
C LEU A 375 -3.83 -16.59 1.11
N ALA A 376 -2.81 -15.80 0.78
CA ALA A 376 -2.35 -15.62 -0.59
C ALA A 376 -1.83 -16.94 -1.21
N LYS A 377 -1.13 -17.78 -0.44
CA LYS A 377 -0.68 -19.13 -0.87
C LYS A 377 -1.84 -20.07 -1.21
N LYS A 378 -2.97 -19.93 -0.53
CA LYS A 378 -4.19 -20.70 -0.80
C LYS A 378 -5.02 -20.13 -1.96
N GLY A 379 -4.53 -19.08 -2.64
CA GLY A 379 -5.28 -18.35 -3.66
C GLY A 379 -6.48 -17.58 -3.09
N LEU A 380 -6.52 -17.36 -1.78
CA LEU A 380 -7.60 -16.66 -1.08
C LEU A 380 -7.23 -15.18 -0.91
N LEU A 381 -8.24 -14.30 -0.97
CA LEU A 381 -8.07 -12.86 -0.87
C LEU A 381 -8.69 -12.33 0.43
N PHE A 382 -8.08 -11.30 1.00
CA PHE A 382 -8.73 -10.50 2.03
C PHE A 382 -9.95 -9.77 1.47
N PRO A 383 -10.93 -9.43 2.34
CA PRO A 383 -11.88 -8.37 2.04
C PRO A 383 -11.15 -7.09 1.64
N LYS A 384 -11.78 -6.27 0.82
CA LYS A 384 -11.21 -4.98 0.41
C LYS A 384 -10.87 -4.14 1.64
N LYS A 385 -9.79 -3.36 1.55
CA LYS A 385 -9.32 -2.46 2.61
C LYS A 385 -9.15 -3.19 3.95
N SER A 386 -8.46 -4.33 3.93
CA SER A 386 -8.14 -5.09 5.16
C SER A 386 -6.70 -4.92 5.65
N THR A 387 -5.78 -4.56 4.75
CA THR A 387 -4.36 -4.44 5.07
C THR A 387 -3.87 -3.05 4.71
N TYR A 388 -3.07 -2.45 5.58
CA TYR A 388 -2.41 -1.19 5.29
C TYR A 388 -0.94 -1.27 5.68
N PHE A 389 -0.08 -1.56 4.70
CA PHE A 389 1.36 -1.56 4.89
C PHE A 389 1.85 -0.13 5.11
N TYR A 390 2.54 0.10 6.23
CA TYR A 390 3.01 1.41 6.67
C TYR A 390 4.54 1.42 6.85
N PRO A 391 5.21 2.52 6.49
CA PRO A 391 4.70 3.61 5.66
C PRO A 391 4.38 3.16 4.24
N LYS A 392 3.57 3.95 3.52
CA LYS A 392 3.40 3.76 2.07
C LYS A 392 4.66 4.25 1.33
N LEU A 393 4.82 3.85 0.08
CA LEU A 393 5.85 4.39 -0.79
C LEU A 393 5.38 5.74 -1.33
N PRO A 394 6.19 6.81 -1.25
CA PRO A 394 5.81 8.07 -1.86
C PRO A 394 5.90 7.99 -3.38
N SER A 395 4.98 8.69 -4.05
CA SER A 395 5.01 8.95 -5.48
C SER A 395 6.00 10.08 -5.80
N GLY A 396 6.77 9.91 -6.87
CA GLY A 396 7.78 10.89 -7.31
C GLY A 396 9.17 10.74 -6.71
N LEU A 397 9.41 9.74 -5.86
CA LEU A 397 10.75 9.44 -5.34
C LEU A 397 11.67 8.85 -6.42
N ILE A 398 11.17 7.84 -7.11
CA ILE A 398 11.83 7.21 -8.25
C ILE A 398 10.77 6.69 -9.21
N LEU A 399 10.99 6.88 -10.50
CA LEU A 399 10.10 6.42 -11.56
C LEU A 399 10.91 5.76 -12.68
N ARG A 400 10.21 5.07 -13.58
CA ARG A 400 10.79 4.54 -14.81
C ARG A 400 10.07 5.10 -16.02
N LYS A 401 10.81 5.78 -16.88
CA LYS A 401 10.38 6.16 -18.23
C LYS A 401 10.60 5.01 -19.20
N PHE A 402 9.66 4.75 -20.11
CA PHE A 402 9.88 3.79 -21.20
C PHE A 402 10.73 4.43 -22.30
N ASN A 403 11.56 3.65 -22.99
CA ASN A 403 12.35 4.14 -24.10
C ASN A 403 11.49 4.28 -25.36
N ASN A 404 11.47 5.49 -25.94
CA ASN A 404 10.60 5.82 -27.08
C ASN A 404 10.96 5.11 -28.39
N SER A 405 12.19 4.62 -28.55
CA SER A 405 12.71 4.01 -29.80
C SER A 405 12.01 2.71 -30.22
N TYR A 406 11.11 2.16 -29.41
CA TYR A 406 10.38 0.92 -29.70
C TYR A 406 8.91 1.14 -30.07
N TYR A 407 8.48 2.40 -30.21
CA TYR A 407 7.08 2.76 -30.47
C TYR A 407 6.83 3.39 -31.84
N GLU A 408 7.87 3.62 -32.63
CA GLU A 408 7.77 4.22 -33.97
C GLU A 408 7.43 3.18 -35.07
N ASN A 409 7.31 1.90 -34.72
CA ASN A 409 7.01 0.81 -35.66
C ASN A 409 5.73 0.02 -35.28
N ILE A 410 4.66 0.69 -34.86
CA ILE A 410 3.32 0.09 -34.74
C ILE A 410 2.37 0.81 -35.68
#